data_AF-A0A1V5BYR9-F1
#
_entry.id   AF-A0A1V5BYR9-F1
#
_cell.length_a   1.000
_cell.length_b   1.000
_cell.length_c   1.000
_cell.angle_alpha   90.00
_cell.angle_beta   90.00
_cell.angle_gamma   90.00
#
_symmetry.space_group_name_H-M   'P 1'
#
loop_
_entity.id
_entity.type
_entity.pdbx_description
1 polymer ?
#
loop_
_entity_poly.entity_id
_entity_poly.type
_entity_poly.pdbx_seq_one_letter_code
_entity_poly.pdbx_strand_id
1 'polypeptide(L)'
;MTWFDSDGRELTRAEMNQLFNPFYDIEFLYRHGLVFLDLPHLRAYENLTPEKLRDDLEWASTVYILTMDTVLRDKVACHLKPRHHDINWDGILATDFGSGHYAAVYWAFGLWSGRSWGWGGWEDNDGKKIPIVDTISRSFSMDSRLRFIALVATAFCWGLKGNIPG
;
A
#
# COMPACT_ATOMS: atom_id res chain seq x y z
N MET A 1 -8.46 -25.31 6.32
CA MET A 1 -9.55 -24.33 6.13
C MET A 1 -10.34 -24.78 4.92
N THR A 2 -11.66 -24.78 5.00
CA THR A 2 -12.56 -25.33 3.97
C THR A 2 -13.37 -24.18 3.36
N TRP A 3 -13.51 -24.15 2.05
CA TRP A 3 -14.09 -23.02 1.30
C TRP A 3 -15.36 -23.45 0.57
N PHE A 4 -16.34 -22.56 0.44
CA PHE A 4 -17.60 -22.85 -0.24
C PHE A 4 -17.96 -21.73 -1.23
N ASP A 5 -18.59 -22.07 -2.36
CA ASP A 5 -19.21 -21.08 -3.24
C ASP A 5 -20.60 -20.63 -2.75
N SER A 6 -21.25 -19.73 -3.50
CA SER A 6 -22.58 -19.20 -3.17
C SER A 6 -23.68 -20.27 -3.13
N ASP A 7 -23.43 -21.42 -3.76
CA ASP A 7 -24.37 -22.54 -3.80
C ASP A 7 -24.05 -23.59 -2.71
N GLY A 8 -23.07 -23.32 -1.85
CA GLY A 8 -22.67 -24.20 -0.75
C GLY A 8 -21.81 -25.39 -1.19
N ARG A 9 -21.24 -25.37 -2.40
CA ARG A 9 -20.32 -26.40 -2.88
C ARG A 9 -18.92 -26.13 -2.35
N GLU A 10 -18.27 -27.16 -1.82
CA GLU A 10 -16.88 -27.07 -1.38
C GLU A 10 -15.94 -26.78 -2.56
N LEU A 11 -15.10 -25.77 -2.41
CA LEU A 11 -14.11 -25.34 -3.40
C LEU A 11 -12.74 -25.90 -3.06
N THR A 12 -12.10 -26.51 -4.05
CA THR A 12 -10.71 -26.97 -3.94
C THR A 12 -9.75 -25.78 -3.86
N ARG A 13 -8.55 -26.00 -3.30
CA ARG A 13 -7.49 -24.97 -3.26
C ARG A 13 -7.16 -24.41 -4.66
N ALA A 14 -7.19 -25.25 -5.69
CA ALA A 14 -6.92 -24.84 -7.07
C ALA A 14 -8.03 -23.91 -7.61
N GLU A 15 -9.30 -24.22 -7.33
CA GLU A 15 -10.43 -23.37 -7.70
C GLU A 15 -10.40 -22.04 -6.94
N MET A 16 -10.06 -22.06 -5.65
CA MET A 16 -9.87 -20.83 -4.87
C MET A 16 -8.74 -19.96 -5.42
N ASN A 17 -7.62 -20.55 -5.80
CA ASN A 17 -6.50 -19.81 -6.39
C ASN A 17 -6.82 -19.26 -7.78
N GLN A 18 -7.72 -19.89 -8.53
CA GLN A 18 -8.24 -19.34 -9.79
C GLN A 18 -9.18 -18.16 -9.57
N LEU A 19 -10.02 -18.21 -8.52
CA LEU A 19 -10.92 -17.11 -8.14
C LEU A 19 -10.13 -15.89 -7.66
N PHE A 20 -9.05 -16.13 -6.92
CA PHE A 20 -8.25 -15.10 -6.27
C PHE A 20 -6.91 -14.86 -6.99
N ASN A 21 -6.97 -14.39 -8.25
CA ASN A 21 -5.81 -13.94 -9.05
C ASN A 21 -4.69 -15.00 -9.21
N PRO A 22 -4.30 -15.43 -10.44
CA PRO A 22 -3.33 -16.52 -10.65
C PRO A 22 -1.94 -16.36 -10.01
N PHE A 23 -1.66 -15.24 -9.36
CA PHE A 23 -0.38 -14.94 -8.72
C PHE A 23 -0.36 -15.21 -7.20
N TYR A 24 -1.50 -15.40 -6.52
CA TYR A 24 -1.54 -15.60 -5.07
C TYR A 24 -2.28 -16.88 -4.69
N ASP A 25 -1.69 -17.63 -3.77
CA ASP A 25 -2.42 -18.66 -3.04
C ASP A 25 -3.35 -17.99 -2.03
N ILE A 26 -4.53 -18.57 -1.80
CA ILE A 26 -5.48 -18.07 -0.82
C ILE A 26 -4.84 -17.88 0.57
N GLU A 27 -3.93 -18.76 0.98
CA GLU A 27 -3.22 -18.61 2.26
C GLU A 27 -2.34 -17.36 2.31
N PHE A 28 -1.80 -16.91 1.17
CA PHE A 28 -1.01 -15.68 1.08
C PHE A 28 -1.92 -14.44 1.27
N LEU A 29 -3.09 -14.43 0.62
CA LEU A 29 -4.08 -13.38 0.80
C LEU A 29 -4.61 -13.32 2.24
N TYR A 30 -4.82 -14.47 2.88
CA TYR A 30 -5.23 -14.54 4.28
C TYR A 30 -4.11 -14.19 5.27
N ARG A 31 -2.85 -14.55 4.99
CA ARG A 31 -1.70 -14.19 5.84
C ARG A 31 -1.40 -12.71 5.81
N HIS A 32 -1.50 -12.09 4.64
CA HIS A 32 -1.05 -10.72 4.44
C HIS A 32 -2.19 -9.71 4.33
N GLY A 33 -3.42 -10.11 3.99
CA GLY A 33 -4.52 -9.16 3.78
C GLY A 33 -4.30 -8.18 2.62
N LEU A 34 -3.28 -8.42 1.79
CA LEU A 34 -2.84 -7.54 0.69
C LEU A 34 -3.03 -8.22 -0.67
N VAL A 35 -3.50 -7.46 -1.65
CA VAL A 35 -3.84 -7.93 -3.01
C VAL A 35 -2.93 -7.27 -4.05
N PHE A 36 -1.84 -7.94 -4.40
CA PHE A 36 -0.86 -7.39 -5.34
C PHE A 36 -1.37 -7.53 -6.79
N LEU A 37 -1.11 -6.53 -7.62
CA LEU A 37 -1.66 -6.45 -8.99
C LEU A 37 -0.91 -7.34 -9.98
N ASP A 38 0.38 -7.57 -9.75
CA ASP A 38 1.25 -8.39 -10.59
C ASP A 38 2.44 -8.92 -9.78
N LEU A 39 3.17 -9.91 -10.34
CA LEU A 39 4.35 -10.50 -9.71
C LEU A 39 5.48 -9.48 -9.45
N PRO A 40 5.76 -8.51 -10.35
CA PRO A 40 6.70 -7.44 -10.07
C PRO A 40 6.36 -6.62 -8.81
N HIS A 41 5.09 -6.29 -8.57
CA HIS A 41 4.65 -5.58 -7.37
C HIS A 41 4.92 -6.43 -6.12
N LEU A 42 4.51 -7.71 -6.11
CA LEU A 42 4.80 -8.64 -5.00
C LEU A 42 6.30 -8.66 -4.66
N ARG A 43 7.15 -8.87 -5.67
CA ARG A 43 8.60 -8.99 -5.47
C ARG A 43 9.21 -7.71 -4.91
N ALA A 44 8.77 -6.55 -5.42
CA ALA A 44 9.24 -5.26 -4.93
C ALA A 44 8.86 -5.06 -3.46
N TYR A 45 7.62 -5.38 -3.09
CA TYR A 45 7.16 -5.36 -1.71
C TYR A 45 7.96 -6.31 -0.81
N GLU A 46 8.15 -7.57 -1.20
CA GLU A 46 8.89 -8.54 -0.37
C GLU A 46 10.36 -8.13 -0.15
N ASN A 47 10.98 -7.53 -1.17
CA ASN A 47 12.34 -7.03 -1.09
C ASN A 47 12.47 -5.84 -0.12
N LEU A 48 11.45 -4.98 -0.06
CA LEU A 48 11.43 -3.76 0.75
C LEU A 48 10.75 -3.94 2.10
N THR A 49 10.06 -5.06 2.31
CA THR A 49 9.36 -5.43 3.54
C THR A 49 9.85 -6.83 3.98
N PRO A 50 11.10 -6.94 4.45
CA PRO A 50 11.61 -8.18 5.02
C PRO A 50 10.75 -8.62 6.20
N GLU A 51 10.81 -9.90 6.56
CA GLU A 51 9.90 -10.53 7.54
C GLU A 51 9.73 -9.72 8.84
N LYS A 52 10.81 -9.14 9.37
CA LYS A 52 10.80 -8.31 10.58
C LYS A 52 9.97 -7.02 10.48
N LEU A 53 9.69 -6.54 9.27
CA LEU A 53 8.90 -5.34 8.97
C LEU A 53 7.51 -5.67 8.41
N ARG A 54 7.14 -6.94 8.29
CA ARG A 54 5.81 -7.32 7.79
C ARG A 54 4.70 -7.06 8.79
N ASP A 55 5.01 -7.18 10.08
CA ASP A 55 4.08 -6.90 11.18
C ASP A 55 4.04 -5.40 11.53
N ASP A 56 4.96 -4.62 10.98
CA ASP A 56 4.91 -3.17 11.03
C ASP A 56 3.93 -2.68 9.97
N LEU A 57 2.68 -2.51 10.38
CA LEU A 57 1.59 -2.15 9.49
C LEU A 57 1.78 -0.78 8.84
N GLU A 58 2.47 0.16 9.49
CA GLU A 58 2.77 1.49 8.94
C GLU A 58 3.79 1.37 7.80
N TRP A 59 4.91 0.68 8.05
CA TRP A 59 5.92 0.42 7.02
C TRP A 59 5.34 -0.39 5.85
N ALA A 60 4.73 -1.53 6.16
CA ALA A 60 4.25 -2.47 5.17
C ALA A 60 3.16 -1.85 4.27
N SER A 61 2.17 -1.17 4.84
CA SER A 61 1.14 -0.49 4.05
C SER A 61 1.71 0.63 3.17
N THR A 62 2.68 1.39 3.69
CA THR A 62 3.36 2.46 2.96
C THR A 62 4.13 1.91 1.77
N VAL A 63 4.98 0.90 1.99
CA VAL A 63 5.77 0.25 0.93
C VAL A 63 4.86 -0.42 -0.10
N TYR A 64 3.74 -0.99 0.32
CA TYR A 64 2.76 -1.59 -0.58
C TYR A 64 2.19 -0.58 -1.58
N ILE A 65 1.84 0.65 -1.16
CA ILE A 65 1.44 1.70 -2.10
C ILE A 65 2.61 2.10 -3.00
N LEU A 66 3.78 2.34 -2.41
CA LEU A 66 4.96 2.85 -3.13
C LEU A 66 5.56 1.83 -4.12
N THR A 67 5.16 0.56 -4.05
CA THR A 67 5.65 -0.49 -4.95
C THR A 67 4.62 -0.96 -5.98
N MET A 68 3.48 -0.29 -6.05
CA MET A 68 2.31 -0.71 -6.81
C MET A 68 2.53 -0.84 -8.32
N ASP A 69 3.22 0.12 -8.94
CA ASP A 69 3.53 0.12 -10.37
C ASP A 69 5.00 0.42 -10.65
N THR A 70 5.42 0.34 -11.91
CA THR A 70 6.81 0.61 -12.32
C THR A 70 7.23 2.07 -12.06
N VAL A 71 6.37 3.04 -12.31
CA VAL A 71 6.72 4.47 -12.17
C VAL A 71 7.04 4.79 -10.71
N LEU A 72 6.21 4.35 -9.77
CA LEU A 72 6.47 4.52 -8.34
C LEU A 72 7.73 3.75 -7.95
N ARG A 73 7.82 2.47 -8.27
CA ARG A 73 8.96 1.62 -7.87
C ARG A 73 10.30 2.19 -8.29
N ASP A 74 10.44 2.52 -9.58
CA ASP A 74 11.72 2.98 -10.13
C ASP A 74 12.18 4.29 -9.50
N LYS A 75 11.22 5.15 -9.12
CA LYS A 75 11.46 6.46 -8.56
C LYS A 75 11.64 6.46 -7.05
N VAL A 76 10.98 5.56 -6.31
CA VAL A 76 10.98 5.57 -4.84
C VAL A 76 11.95 4.56 -4.22
N ALA A 77 12.36 3.51 -4.94
CA ALA A 77 13.14 2.42 -4.37
C ALA A 77 14.44 2.88 -3.68
N CYS A 78 15.13 3.87 -4.24
CA CYS A 78 16.37 4.39 -3.65
C CYS A 78 16.16 5.25 -2.39
N HIS A 79 14.91 5.64 -2.10
CA HIS A 79 14.54 6.44 -0.94
C HIS A 79 14.04 5.59 0.24
N LEU A 80 13.80 4.29 0.02
CA LEU A 80 13.37 3.35 1.04
C LEU A 80 14.58 2.63 1.64
N LYS A 81 14.74 2.72 2.96
CA LYS A 81 15.86 2.10 3.69
C LYS A 81 15.34 1.10 4.73
N PRO A 82 14.91 -0.11 4.31
CA PRO A 82 14.33 -1.11 5.23
C PRO A 82 15.24 -1.45 6.41
N ARG A 83 16.56 -1.52 6.20
CA ARG A 83 17.53 -1.82 7.26
C ARG A 83 17.59 -0.76 8.36
N HIS A 84 17.22 0.46 8.04
CA HIS A 84 17.24 1.60 8.96
C HIS A 84 15.85 2.02 9.41
N HIS A 85 14.80 1.33 8.92
CA HIS A 85 13.40 1.70 9.14
C HIS A 85 13.15 3.18 8.80
N ASP A 86 13.71 3.63 7.67
CA ASP A 86 13.72 5.03 7.27
C ASP A 86 13.21 5.20 5.83
N ILE A 87 12.47 6.28 5.61
CA ILE A 87 11.94 6.70 4.31
C ILE A 87 12.36 8.15 4.08
N ASN A 88 13.18 8.37 3.04
CA ASN A 88 13.56 9.71 2.61
C ASN A 88 12.41 10.39 1.87
N TRP A 89 11.43 10.90 2.63
CA TRP A 89 10.25 11.57 2.10
C TRP A 89 10.60 12.83 1.30
N ASP A 90 11.59 13.62 1.73
CA ASP A 90 12.02 14.81 0.99
C ASP A 90 12.50 14.45 -0.41
N GLY A 91 13.28 13.38 -0.55
CA GLY A 91 13.72 12.85 -1.84
C GLY A 91 12.57 12.34 -2.71
N ILE A 92 11.61 11.63 -2.11
CA ILE A 92 10.41 11.16 -2.84
C ILE A 92 9.60 12.36 -3.32
N LEU A 93 9.34 13.35 -2.47
CA LEU A 93 8.52 14.51 -2.79
C LEU A 93 9.20 15.47 -3.79
N ALA A 94 10.54 15.46 -3.87
CA ALA A 94 11.29 16.19 -4.89
C ALA A 94 11.30 15.48 -6.26
N THR A 95 10.81 14.24 -6.35
CA THR A 95 10.79 13.49 -7.59
C THR A 95 9.60 13.88 -8.47
N ASP A 96 9.82 14.04 -9.77
CA ASP A 96 8.76 14.37 -10.70
C ASP A 96 7.77 13.21 -10.87
N PHE A 97 6.50 13.40 -10.51
CA PHE A 97 5.43 12.41 -10.61
C PHE A 97 4.23 12.98 -11.37
N GLY A 98 3.46 12.09 -12.00
CA GLY A 98 2.11 12.45 -12.47
C GLY A 98 1.20 12.79 -11.29
N SER A 99 0.11 13.52 -11.53
CA SER A 99 -0.83 13.94 -10.48
C SER A 99 -1.41 12.77 -9.68
N GLY A 100 -1.75 11.66 -10.34
CA GLY A 100 -2.21 10.42 -9.70
C GLY A 100 -1.15 9.77 -8.81
N HIS A 101 0.11 9.73 -9.26
CA HIS A 101 1.23 9.20 -8.48
C HIS A 101 1.55 10.09 -7.28
N TYR A 102 1.54 11.41 -7.42
CA TYR A 102 1.67 12.33 -6.28
C TYR A 102 0.58 12.09 -5.25
N ALA A 103 -0.68 11.90 -5.69
CA ALA A 103 -1.75 11.58 -4.77
C ALA A 103 -1.47 10.27 -4.00
N ALA A 104 -0.92 9.25 -4.66
CA ALA A 104 -0.56 7.97 -4.02
C ALA A 104 0.60 8.13 -3.03
N VAL A 105 1.60 8.95 -3.36
CA VAL A 105 2.70 9.31 -2.46
C VAL A 105 2.17 10.03 -1.22
N TYR A 106 1.26 11.00 -1.37
CA TYR A 106 0.64 11.68 -0.22
C TYR A 106 -0.21 10.74 0.63
N TRP A 107 -0.86 9.74 0.01
CA TRP A 107 -1.60 8.73 0.75
C TRP A 107 -0.66 7.82 1.55
N ALA A 108 0.43 7.35 0.94
CA ALA A 108 1.46 6.57 1.59
C ALA A 108 2.09 7.33 2.78
N PHE A 109 2.40 8.62 2.58
CA PHE A 109 2.87 9.49 3.66
C PHE A 109 1.85 9.59 4.81
N GLY A 110 0.56 9.65 4.48
CA GLY A 110 -0.52 9.68 5.46
C GLY A 110 -0.57 8.42 6.34
N LEU A 111 -0.34 7.25 5.75
CA LEU A 111 -0.25 5.99 6.48
C LEU A 111 1.01 5.93 7.37
N TRP A 112 2.16 6.34 6.83
CA TRP A 112 3.44 6.35 7.57
C TRP A 112 3.46 7.30 8.76
N SER A 113 2.98 8.53 8.59
CA SER A 113 3.12 9.57 9.62
C SER A 113 2.05 9.50 10.71
N GLY A 114 1.06 8.60 10.57
CA GLY A 114 -0.15 8.57 11.40
C GLY A 114 -0.97 9.87 11.34
N ARG A 115 -0.68 10.75 10.38
CA ARG A 115 -1.28 12.07 10.21
C ARG A 115 -1.67 12.24 8.75
N SER A 116 -2.86 12.76 8.48
CA SER A 116 -3.12 13.30 7.14
C SER A 116 -2.20 14.50 6.91
N TRP A 117 -1.82 14.74 5.65
CA TRP A 117 -0.98 15.87 5.24
C TRP A 117 -1.75 17.19 5.42
N GLY A 118 -2.15 17.56 6.64
CA GLY A 118 -3.13 18.62 6.83
C GLY A 118 -3.62 18.93 8.24
N TRP A 119 -3.31 18.15 9.27
CA TRP A 119 -3.72 18.52 10.64
C TRP A 119 -2.58 19.22 11.39
N GLY A 120 -2.59 20.56 11.33
CA GLY A 120 -1.88 21.40 12.32
C GLY A 120 -0.62 22.13 11.85
N GLY A 121 -0.24 22.03 10.57
CA GLY A 121 0.96 22.69 10.04
C GLY A 121 2.22 21.94 10.40
N TRP A 122 2.68 21.09 9.48
CA TRP A 122 4.08 20.69 9.49
C TRP A 122 4.91 21.92 9.13
N GLU A 123 5.96 22.16 9.88
CA GLU A 123 7.00 23.12 9.51
C GLU A 123 8.19 22.32 9.00
N ASP A 124 8.81 22.76 7.90
CA ASP A 124 10.10 22.21 7.50
C ASP A 124 11.18 22.55 8.55
N ASN A 125 12.40 22.04 8.38
CA ASN A 125 13.50 22.31 9.30
C ASN A 125 13.84 23.81 9.44
N ASP A 126 13.35 24.64 8.53
CA ASP A 126 13.50 26.10 8.51
C ASP A 126 12.29 26.85 9.11
N GLY A 127 11.33 26.12 9.70
CA GLY A 127 10.14 26.71 10.33
C GLY A 127 9.04 27.12 9.34
N LYS A 128 9.13 26.72 8.06
CA LYS A 128 8.15 27.11 7.05
C LYS A 128 7.00 26.11 7.01
N LYS A 129 5.78 26.65 7.08
CA LYS A 129 4.56 25.85 6.95
C LYS A 129 4.50 25.12 5.60
N ILE A 130 4.44 23.80 5.68
CA ILE A 130 4.17 22.93 4.54
C ILE A 130 2.68 23.09 4.17
N PRO A 131 2.36 23.30 2.88
CA PRO A 131 0.99 23.47 2.43
C PRO A 131 0.13 22.25 2.76
N ILE A 132 -1.13 22.51 3.13
CA ILE A 132 -2.10 21.46 3.46
C ILE A 132 -2.50 20.69 2.20
N VAL A 133 -2.09 19.43 2.17
CA VAL A 133 -2.48 18.35 1.28
C VAL A 133 -3.84 17.75 1.61
N ASP A 134 -4.94 18.16 0.96
CA ASP A 134 -6.16 17.36 1.01
C ASP A 134 -5.97 16.05 0.23
N THR A 135 -5.49 15.01 0.93
CA THR A 135 -5.23 13.68 0.40
C THR A 135 -6.50 13.01 -0.16
N ILE A 136 -7.67 13.30 0.42
CA ILE A 136 -8.95 12.74 -0.03
C ILE A 136 -9.31 13.34 -1.39
N SER A 137 -9.33 14.68 -1.51
CA SER A 137 -9.64 15.31 -2.80
C SER A 137 -8.62 14.96 -3.88
N ARG A 138 -7.34 14.81 -3.51
CA ARG A 138 -6.28 14.38 -4.45
C ARG A 138 -6.46 12.94 -4.91
N SER A 139 -7.11 12.07 -4.13
CA SER A 139 -7.33 10.68 -4.56
C SER A 139 -8.18 10.58 -5.85
N PHE A 140 -8.96 11.61 -6.19
CA PHE A 140 -9.68 11.67 -7.46
C PHE A 140 -8.76 11.81 -8.70
N SER A 141 -7.48 12.20 -8.54
CA SER A 141 -6.52 12.16 -9.64
C SER A 141 -5.82 10.81 -9.81
N MET A 142 -5.97 9.88 -8.85
CA MET A 142 -5.49 8.50 -9.01
C MET A 142 -6.34 7.76 -10.05
N ASP A 143 -5.72 6.85 -10.79
CA ASP A 143 -6.46 5.87 -11.59
C ASP A 143 -7.14 4.80 -10.71
N SER A 144 -7.93 3.93 -11.32
CA SER A 144 -8.69 2.90 -10.59
C SER A 144 -7.79 1.92 -9.83
N ARG A 145 -6.59 1.61 -10.34
CA ARG A 145 -5.67 0.67 -9.70
C ARG A 145 -4.99 1.30 -8.49
N LEU A 146 -4.53 2.54 -8.60
CA LEU A 146 -3.94 3.29 -7.48
C LEU A 146 -4.96 3.50 -6.36
N ARG A 147 -6.22 3.83 -6.69
CA ARG A 147 -7.29 3.93 -5.69
C ARG A 147 -7.53 2.62 -4.97
N PHE A 148 -7.63 1.51 -5.71
CA PHE A 148 -7.81 0.18 -5.12
C PHE A 148 -6.67 -0.16 -4.16
N ILE A 149 -5.42 0.08 -4.57
CA ILE A 149 -4.26 -0.20 -3.73
C ILE A 149 -4.21 0.68 -2.49
N ALA A 150 -4.51 1.98 -2.61
CA ALA A 150 -4.60 2.87 -1.45
C ALA A 150 -5.67 2.41 -0.44
N LEU A 151 -6.82 1.94 -0.92
CA LEU A 151 -7.89 1.38 -0.07
C LEU A 151 -7.42 0.10 0.64
N VAL A 152 -6.83 -0.86 -0.08
CA VAL A 152 -6.31 -2.11 0.49
C VAL A 152 -5.22 -1.82 1.53
N ALA A 153 -4.29 -0.91 1.22
CA ALA A 153 -3.25 -0.47 2.13
C ALA A 153 -3.82 0.13 3.41
N THR A 154 -4.85 0.98 3.29
CA THR A 154 -5.51 1.63 4.43
C THR A 154 -6.20 0.59 5.32
N ALA A 155 -6.93 -0.34 4.73
CA ALA A 155 -7.59 -1.41 5.47
C ALA A 155 -6.57 -2.30 6.20
N PHE A 156 -5.48 -2.64 5.53
CA PHE A 156 -4.37 -3.39 6.11
C PHE A 156 -3.69 -2.64 7.26
N CYS A 157 -3.40 -1.34 7.07
CA CYS A 157 -2.77 -0.50 8.09
C CYS A 157 -3.60 -0.40 9.37
N TRP A 158 -4.93 -0.36 9.24
CA TRP A 158 -5.86 -0.34 10.38
C TRP A 158 -6.17 -1.71 10.97
N GLY A 159 -5.52 -2.77 10.47
CA GLY A 159 -5.75 -4.13 10.94
C GLY A 159 -7.20 -4.58 10.71
N LEU A 160 -7.88 -4.03 9.70
CA LEU A 160 -9.23 -4.45 9.33
C LEU A 160 -9.14 -5.87 8.77
N LYS A 161 -9.35 -6.85 9.65
CA LYS A 161 -9.46 -8.25 9.28
C LYS A 161 -10.88 -8.47 8.78
N GLY A 162 -11.01 -8.71 7.49
CA GLY A 162 -12.30 -9.07 6.90
C GLY A 162 -12.77 -10.40 7.46
N ASN A 163 -13.67 -10.36 8.45
CA ASN A 163 -14.75 -11.33 8.43
C ASN A 163 -15.70 -10.83 7.34
N ILE A 164 -15.59 -11.38 6.13
CA ILE A 164 -16.65 -11.25 5.14
C ILE A 164 -17.88 -11.86 5.84
N PRO A 165 -18.96 -11.10 6.11
CA PRO A 165 -20.17 -11.69 6.64
C PRO A 165 -20.62 -12.75 5.64
N GLY A 166 -20.72 -14.00 6.12
CA GLY A 166 -21.27 -15.11 5.34
C GLY A 166 -22.74 -14.92 5.02
#